data_AF-A0A354BYR2-F1
#
_entry.id   AF-A0A354BYR2-F1
#
_cell.length_a   1.000
_cell.length_b   1.000
_cell.length_c   1.000
_cell.angle_alpha   90.00
_cell.angle_beta   90.00
_cell.angle_gamma   90.00
#
_symmetry.space_group_name_H-M   'P 1'
#
loop_
_entity.id
_entity.type
_entity.pdbx_description
1 polymer ?
#
loop_
_entity_poly.entity_id
_entity_poly.type
_entity_poly.pdbx_seq_one_letter_code
_entity_poly.pdbx_strand_id
1 'polypeptide(L)'
;NIVTHDNKRATTRVAPTKTVGDVVGAFQSIVTVEYIRGVKNHCWKSFNGKLWQRNYYEHIIRDEKSYHRISEYIINNPKNWKEDGFFND
;
A
#
# COMPACT_ATOMS: atom_id res chain seq x y z
N ASN A 1 -22.49 -45.11 -34.61
CA ASN A 1 -22.39 -44.77 -33.18
C ASN A 1 -20.98 -44.32 -32.85
N ILE A 2 -20.70 -43.02 -32.97
CA ILE A 2 -19.43 -42.43 -32.52
C ILE A 2 -19.74 -41.64 -31.26
N VAL A 3 -19.29 -42.14 -30.11
CA VAL A 3 -19.43 -41.46 -28.83
C VAL A 3 -18.35 -40.38 -28.75
N THR A 4 -18.73 -39.13 -28.94
CA THR A 4 -17.87 -37.97 -28.67
C THR A 4 -17.67 -37.86 -27.17
N HIS A 5 -16.47 -38.15 -26.67
CA HIS A 5 -16.10 -37.87 -25.29
C HIS A 5 -15.85 -36.36 -25.13
N ASP A 6 -16.78 -35.68 -24.45
CA ASP A 6 -16.65 -34.29 -24.03
C ASP A 6 -15.51 -34.15 -23.01
N ASN A 7 -14.35 -33.66 -23.46
CA ASN A 7 -13.20 -33.42 -22.59
C ASN A 7 -13.37 -32.09 -21.83
N LYS A 8 -14.31 -32.04 -20.88
CA LYS A 8 -14.47 -30.90 -19.96
C LYS A 8 -13.39 -30.95 -18.88
N ARG A 9 -12.16 -30.56 -19.22
CA ARG A 9 -11.13 -30.28 -18.21
C ARG A 9 -11.51 -29.00 -17.47
N ALA A 10 -11.82 -29.13 -16.18
CA ALA A 10 -11.96 -27.99 -15.28
C ALA A 10 -10.61 -27.24 -15.22
N THR A 11 -10.57 -25.99 -15.65
CA THR A 11 -9.43 -25.11 -15.40
C THR A 11 -9.48 -24.75 -13.91
N THR A 12 -8.52 -25.23 -13.11
CA THR A 12 -8.37 -24.76 -11.73
C THR A 12 -8.08 -23.26 -11.76
N ARG A 13 -9.03 -22.41 -11.37
CA ARG A 13 -8.76 -20.99 -11.16
C ARG A 13 -7.72 -20.90 -10.04
N VAL A 14 -6.52 -20.42 -10.37
CA VAL A 14 -5.48 -20.15 -9.37
C VAL A 14 -6.06 -19.14 -8.38
N ALA A 15 -5.98 -19.43 -7.08
CA ALA A 15 -6.40 -18.50 -6.06
C ALA A 15 -5.67 -17.16 -6.25
N PRO A 16 -6.36 -16.01 -6.18
CA PRO A 16 -5.71 -14.73 -6.39
C PRO A 16 -4.59 -14.54 -5.36
N THR A 17 -3.37 -14.33 -5.85
CA THR A 17 -2.21 -14.00 -5.02
C THR A 17 -2.39 -12.60 -4.47
N LYS A 18 -2.04 -12.43 -3.18
CA LYS A 18 -2.04 -11.10 -2.55
C LYS A 18 -0.97 -10.24 -3.21
N THR A 19 -1.37 -9.04 -3.61
CA THR A 19 -0.49 -8.01 -4.17
C THR A 19 -0.01 -7.07 -3.09
N VAL A 20 1.02 -6.27 -3.38
CA VAL A 20 1.45 -5.17 -2.50
C VAL A 20 0.29 -4.19 -2.29
N GLY A 21 -0.49 -3.92 -3.34
CA GLY A 21 -1.68 -3.07 -3.27
C GLY A 21 -2.73 -3.60 -2.29
N ASP A 22 -2.95 -4.91 -2.21
CA ASP A 22 -3.87 -5.50 -1.23
C ASP A 22 -3.39 -5.26 0.21
N VAL A 23 -2.08 -5.38 0.44
CA VAL A 23 -1.47 -5.17 1.76
C VAL A 23 -1.56 -3.69 2.16
N VAL A 24 -1.19 -2.79 1.25
CA VAL A 24 -1.27 -1.34 1.50
C VAL A 24 -2.73 -0.91 1.71
N GLY A 25 -3.67 -1.44 0.92
CA GLY A 25 -5.09 -1.17 1.08
C GLY A 25 -5.64 -1.65 2.41
N ALA A 26 -5.25 -2.85 2.86
CA ALA A 26 -5.62 -3.36 4.18
C ALA A 26 -5.05 -2.48 5.31
N PHE A 27 -3.78 -2.08 5.21
CA PHE A 27 -3.15 -1.18 6.17
C PHE A 27 -3.87 0.17 6.27
N GLN A 28 -4.10 0.84 5.14
CA GLN A 28 -4.81 2.12 5.10
C GLN A 28 -6.23 2.00 5.68
N SER A 29 -6.92 0.89 5.42
CA SER A 29 -8.24 0.61 5.98
C SER A 29 -8.21 0.48 7.51
N ILE A 30 -7.31 -0.35 8.04
CA ILE A 30 -7.17 -0.58 9.49
C ILE A 30 -6.86 0.73 10.21
N VAL A 31 -5.88 1.49 9.71
CA VAL A 31 -5.51 2.77 10.31
C VAL A 31 -6.65 3.78 10.25
N THR A 32 -7.42 3.82 9.15
CA THR A 32 -8.60 4.70 9.05
C THR A 32 -9.67 4.33 10.08
N VAL A 33 -9.92 3.04 10.29
CA VAL A 33 -10.87 2.57 11.30
C VAL A 33 -10.43 2.98 12.71
N GLU A 34 -9.17 2.76 13.05
CA GLU A 34 -8.62 3.15 14.35
C GLU A 34 -8.64 4.67 14.54
N TYR A 35 -8.32 5.44 13.50
CA TYR A 35 -8.46 6.89 13.52
C TYR A 35 -9.89 7.34 13.85
N ILE A 36 -10.89 6.78 13.16
CA ILE A 36 -12.30 7.09 13.42
C ILE A 36 -12.72 6.71 14.84
N ARG A 37 -12.25 5.57 15.36
CA ARG A 37 -12.48 5.16 16.75
C ARG A 37 -11.85 6.16 17.73
N GLY A 38 -10.63 6.60 17.46
CA GLY A 38 -9.93 7.62 18.23
C GLY A 38 -10.68 8.95 18.30
N VAL A 39 -11.20 9.42 17.17
CA VAL A 39 -12.03 10.64 17.12
C VAL A 39 -13.31 10.49 17.94
N LYS A 40 -13.99 9.34 17.84
CA LYS A 40 -15.28 9.11 18.51
C LYS A 40 -15.15 8.84 20.02
N ASN A 41 -14.12 8.09 20.42
CA ASN A 41 -14.05 7.48 21.76
C ASN A 41 -12.90 8.04 22.61
N HIS A 42 -11.90 8.65 21.99
CA HIS A 42 -10.66 9.08 22.65
C HIS A 42 -10.36 10.57 22.45
N CYS A 43 -11.36 11.36 22.02
CA CYS A 43 -11.27 12.80 21.84
C CYS A 43 -10.14 13.25 20.89
N TRP A 44 -9.76 12.42 19.91
CA TRP A 44 -8.81 12.86 18.89
C TRP A 44 -9.41 13.96 18.03
N LYS A 45 -8.56 14.90 17.60
CA LYS A 45 -8.98 15.98 16.70
C LYS A 45 -9.45 15.40 15.37
N SER A 46 -10.65 15.78 14.95
CA SER A 46 -11.16 15.43 13.63
C SER A 46 -10.40 16.18 12.54
N PHE A 47 -10.16 15.49 11.43
CA PHE A 47 -9.49 16.02 10.25
C PHE A 47 -10.52 16.07 9.11
N ASN A 48 -10.84 17.27 8.66
CA ASN A 48 -11.78 17.49 7.57
C ASN A 48 -11.04 17.44 6.23
N GLY A 49 -10.81 16.22 5.72
CA GLY A 49 -10.05 16.00 4.50
C GLY A 49 -9.90 14.52 4.17
N LYS A 50 -9.07 14.22 3.16
CA LYS A 50 -8.69 12.83 2.83
C LYS A 50 -7.45 12.46 3.63
N LEU A 51 -7.55 11.44 4.46
CA LEU A 51 -6.45 10.97 5.29
C LEU A 51 -5.27 10.43 4.45
N TRP A 52 -5.57 9.86 3.28
CA TRP A 52 -4.59 9.26 2.38
C TRP A 52 -4.51 10.01 1.05
N GLN A 53 -3.30 10.17 0.53
CA GLN A 53 -3.08 10.46 -0.89
C GLN A 53 -3.62 9.29 -1.73
N ARG A 54 -4.10 9.60 -2.94
CA ARG A 54 -4.50 8.55 -3.90
C ARG A 54 -3.28 7.76 -4.38
N ASN A 55 -3.42 6.43 -4.41
CA ASN A 55 -2.38 5.46 -4.76
C ASN A 55 -1.20 5.45 -3.76
N TYR A 56 -0.20 4.62 -4.05
CA TYR A 56 1.03 4.50 -3.26
C TYR A 56 2.23 4.48 -4.21
N TYR A 57 3.39 4.91 -3.71
CA TYR A 57 4.65 4.80 -4.45
C TYR A 57 5.26 3.42 -4.24
N GLU A 58 5.65 2.76 -5.33
CA GLU A 58 6.38 1.50 -5.29
C GLU A 58 7.64 1.57 -6.15
N HIS A 59 8.72 0.98 -5.65
CA HIS A 59 9.98 0.86 -6.36
C HIS A 59 10.66 -0.45 -5.99
N ILE A 60 10.98 -1.26 -7.00
CA ILE A 60 11.66 -2.55 -6.79
C ILE A 60 13.17 -2.29 -6.68
N ILE A 61 13.73 -2.61 -5.52
CA ILE A 61 15.16 -2.59 -5.25
C ILE A 61 15.79 -3.83 -5.88
N ARG A 62 16.72 -3.65 -6.82
CA ARG A 62 17.29 -4.75 -7.63
C ARG A 62 18.77 -4.99 -7.37
N ASP A 63 19.44 -4.06 -6.71
CA ASP A 63 20.87 -4.12 -6.44
C ASP A 63 21.21 -3.41 -5.11
N GLU A 64 22.37 -3.75 -4.58
CA GLU A 64 22.84 -3.25 -3.29
C GLU A 64 23.03 -1.73 -3.27
N LYS A 65 23.48 -1.13 -4.38
CA LYS A 65 23.65 0.32 -4.45
C LYS A 65 22.31 1.05 -4.34
N SER A 66 21.27 0.53 -4.99
CA SER A 66 19.91 1.04 -4.89
C SER A 66 19.35 0.87 -3.47
N TYR A 67 19.66 -0.24 -2.81
CA TYR A 67 19.27 -0.50 -1.42
C TYR A 67 19.87 0.54 -0.47
N HIS A 68 21.18 0.77 -0.53
CA HIS A 68 21.86 1.74 0.34
C HIS A 68 21.32 3.14 0.13
N ARG A 69 21.19 3.58 -1.13
CA ARG A 69 20.65 4.90 -1.46
C ARG A 69 19.23 5.13 -0.91
N ILE A 70 18.33 4.15 -1.06
CA ILE A 70 16.95 4.27 -0.60
C ILE A 70 16.89 4.23 0.93
N SER A 71 17.70 3.38 1.56
CA SER A 71 17.79 3.28 3.02
C SER A 71 18.30 4.59 3.64
N GLU A 72 19.37 5.15 3.07
CA GLU A 72 19.90 6.46 3.46
C GLU A 72 18.86 7.57 3.27
N TYR A 73 18.12 7.56 2.16
CA TYR A 73 17.05 8.51 1.94
C TYR A 73 15.98 8.42 3.04
N ILE A 74 15.50 7.22 3.36
CA ILE A 74 14.47 7.01 4.40
C ILE A 74 14.95 7.50 5.77
N ILE A 75 16.20 7.18 6.13
CA ILE A 75 16.79 7.59 7.42
C ILE A 75 16.93 9.11 7.50
N ASN A 76 17.35 9.75 6.42
CA ASN A 76 17.63 11.18 6.40
C ASN A 76 16.41 12.05 6.12
N ASN A 77 15.30 11.49 5.60
CA ASN A 77 14.11 12.24 5.22
C ASN A 77 13.54 13.12 6.35
N PRO A 78 13.43 12.68 7.62
CA PRO A 78 12.95 13.55 8.69
C PRO A 78 13.81 14.80 8.90
N LYS A 79 15.13 14.68 8.73
CA LYS A 79 16.06 15.80 8.85
C LYS A 79 15.94 16.74 7.65
N ASN A 80 15.78 16.19 6.46
CA ASN A 80 15.79 16.94 5.21
C ASN A 80 14.41 17.49 4.82
N TRP A 81 13.35 17.21 5.61
CA TRP A 81 11.97 17.55 5.28
C TRP A 81 11.76 19.04 4.96
N LYS A 82 12.40 19.94 5.70
CA LYS A 82 12.30 21.40 5.50
C LYS A 82 13.07 21.91 4.29
N GLU A 83 14.02 21.12 3.80
CA GLU A 83 14.86 21.44 2.65
C GLU A 83 14.27 20.85 1.36
N ASP A 84 13.18 20.10 1.46
CA ASP A 84 12.50 19.49 0.32
C ASP A 84 11.77 20.56 -0.52
N GLY A 85 11.95 20.51 -1.84
CA GLY A 85 11.35 21.50 -2.76
C GLY A 85 9.82 21.47 -2.83
N PHE A 86 9.17 20.44 -2.27
CA PHE A 86 7.72 20.35 -2.13
C PHE A 86 7.22 20.75 -0.74
N PHE A 87 8.12 21.14 0.16
CA PHE A 87 7.75 21.65 1.47
C PHE A 87 7.05 23.01 1.32
N ASN A 88 5.77 23.05 1.66
CA ASN A 88 5.00 24.27 1.80
C ASN A 88 4.50 24.33 3.25
N ASP A 89 4.80 25.43 3.96
CA ASP A 89 4.37 25.70 5.34
C ASP A 89 2.84 25.93 5.45
#